data_AF-A0A1V3NER9-F1
#
_entry.id   AF-A0A1V3NER9-F1
#
_cell.length_a   1.000
_cell.length_b   1.000
_cell.length_c   1.000
_cell.angle_alpha   90.00
_cell.angle_beta   90.00
_cell.angle_gamma   90.00
#
_symmetry.space_group_name_H-M   'P 1'
#
loop_
_entity.id
_entity.type
_entity.pdbx_description
1 polymer ?
#
loop_
_entity_poly.entity_id
_entity_poly.type
_entity_poly.pdbx_seq_one_letter_code
_entity_poly.pdbx_strand_id
1 'polypeptide(L)'
;MPLDPRSVDQSFHFDSRQTALLRRQWGALMDTLVWGDVRSSRLGALPRLRKRFLELGENLRSVLNDRGWIPQPRERVKGAMGACLNLRDALNQVERGASTLNAGEDFPAFEQELLAFRHQLLLFLEHHESLWGDLLESQYDESSEDEEED
;
A
#
# COMPACT_ATOMS: atom_id res chain seq x y z
N MET A 1 0.15 29.41 -2.19
CA MET A 1 1.09 29.47 -1.04
C MET A 1 1.79 28.11 -0.80
N PRO A 2 2.82 27.96 0.06
CA PRO A 2 3.37 26.64 0.41
C PRO A 2 2.37 25.83 1.24
N LEU A 3 2.35 24.51 1.03
CA LEU A 3 1.55 23.54 1.81
C LEU A 3 1.70 23.79 3.31
N ASP A 4 0.57 23.84 4.04
CA ASP A 4 0.58 23.92 5.51
C ASP A 4 1.25 22.66 6.10
N PRO A 5 2.39 22.82 6.80
CA PRO A 5 3.09 21.69 7.41
C PRO A 5 2.24 20.91 8.41
N ARG A 6 1.30 21.56 9.10
CA ARG A 6 0.45 20.88 10.10
C ARG A 6 -0.54 19.92 9.43
N SER A 7 -1.19 20.37 8.36
CA SER A 7 -2.09 19.55 7.56
C SER A 7 -1.35 18.36 6.93
N VAL A 8 -0.11 18.59 6.47
CA VAL A 8 0.74 17.51 5.95
C VAL A 8 1.10 16.51 7.06
N ASP A 9 1.55 16.96 8.22
CA ASP A 9 1.89 16.05 9.34
C ASP A 9 0.67 15.22 9.79
N GLN A 10 -0.52 15.83 9.88
CA GLN A 10 -1.76 15.12 10.20
C GLN A 10 -2.12 14.06 9.16
N SER A 11 -1.87 14.30 7.87
CA SER A 11 -2.15 13.32 6.81
C SER A 11 -1.31 12.03 6.92
N PHE A 12 -0.20 12.07 7.67
CA PHE A 12 0.65 10.91 7.96
C PHE A 12 0.28 10.18 9.25
N HIS A 13 -0.78 10.61 9.96
CA HIS A 13 -1.28 9.91 11.14
C HIS A 13 -2.15 8.72 10.71
N PHE A 14 -1.52 7.59 10.44
CA PHE A 14 -2.19 6.35 10.09
C PHE A 14 -2.98 5.76 11.28
N ASP A 15 -4.15 5.18 11.00
CA ASP A 15 -4.88 4.40 12.02
C ASP A 15 -4.07 3.16 12.43
N SER A 16 -3.63 3.16 13.69
CA SER A 16 -2.91 2.04 14.32
C SER A 16 -3.65 0.70 14.22
N ARG A 17 -4.99 0.69 14.21
CA ARG A 17 -5.78 -0.55 14.11
C ARG A 17 -5.77 -1.09 12.70
N GLN A 18 -5.95 -0.22 11.71
CA GLN A 18 -5.92 -0.59 10.31
C GLN A 18 -4.52 -1.07 9.89
N THR A 19 -3.47 -0.36 10.31
CA THR A 19 -2.09 -0.78 10.04
C THR A 19 -1.74 -2.11 10.72
N ALA A 20 -2.19 -2.34 11.96
CA ALA A 20 -2.02 -3.63 12.63
C ALA A 20 -2.79 -4.76 11.93
N LEU A 21 -4.00 -4.49 11.43
CA LEU A 21 -4.80 -5.44 10.65
C LEU A 21 -4.07 -5.87 9.37
N LEU A 22 -3.59 -4.91 8.57
CA LEU A 22 -2.87 -5.17 7.33
C LEU A 22 -1.60 -5.97 7.58
N ARG A 23 -0.82 -5.62 8.61
CA ARG A 23 0.40 -6.35 8.99
C ARG A 23 0.10 -7.79 9.42
N ARG A 24 -0.97 -7.99 10.19
CA ARG A 24 -1.41 -9.32 10.62
C ARG A 24 -1.85 -10.18 9.44
N GLN A 25 -2.68 -9.63 8.55
CA GLN A 25 -3.16 -10.34 7.36
C GLN A 25 -2.02 -10.71 6.42
N TRP A 26 -1.10 -9.77 6.15
CA TRP A 26 0.10 -10.05 5.38
C TRP A 26 0.95 -11.16 6.01
N GLY A 27 1.15 -11.12 7.33
CA GLY A 27 1.89 -12.13 8.06
C GLY A 27 1.26 -13.52 7.97
N ALA A 28 -0.06 -13.61 8.10
CA ALA A 28 -0.80 -14.87 7.95
C ALA A 28 -0.66 -15.45 6.53
N LEU A 29 -0.80 -14.63 5.49
CA LEU A 29 -0.60 -15.06 4.11
C LEU A 29 0.82 -15.57 3.86
N MET A 30 1.83 -14.91 4.44
CA MET A 30 3.22 -15.36 4.33
C MET A 30 3.45 -16.67 5.08
N ASP A 31 2.84 -16.85 6.25
CA ASP A 31 2.88 -18.09 7.03
C ASP A 31 2.32 -19.26 6.21
N THR A 32 1.12 -19.10 5.64
CA THR A 32 0.49 -20.09 4.75
C THR A 32 1.33 -20.40 3.53
N LEU A 33 1.97 -19.39 2.91
CA LEU A 33 2.85 -19.63 1.76
C LEU A 33 4.10 -20.44 2.10
N VAL A 34 4.60 -20.34 3.33
CA VAL A 34 5.84 -21.02 3.76
C VAL A 34 5.55 -22.40 4.33
N TRP A 35 4.54 -22.51 5.19
CA TRP A 35 4.26 -23.69 6.00
C TRP A 35 2.99 -24.44 5.60
N GLY A 36 2.03 -23.77 4.94
CA GLY A 36 0.78 -24.37 4.50
C GLY A 36 0.94 -25.26 3.26
N ASP A 37 -0.06 -26.11 3.03
CA ASP A 37 -0.20 -26.90 1.83
C ASP A 37 -0.87 -26.09 0.72
N VAL A 38 -0.07 -25.28 0.04
CA VAL A 38 -0.42 -24.61 -1.21
C VAL A 38 0.50 -25.09 -2.32
N ARG A 39 -0.04 -25.32 -3.52
CA ARG A 39 0.70 -25.92 -4.64
C ARG A 39 0.43 -25.21 -5.95
N SER A 40 1.39 -25.33 -6.85
CA SER A 40 1.30 -24.87 -8.24
C SER A 40 1.82 -25.96 -9.16
N SER A 41 1.20 -26.09 -10.33
CA SER A 41 1.72 -26.92 -11.42
C SER A 41 2.95 -26.32 -12.10
N ARG A 42 3.29 -25.05 -11.83
CA ARG A 42 4.44 -24.36 -12.44
C ARG A 42 5.66 -24.45 -11.52
N LEU A 43 6.73 -25.02 -12.05
CA LEU A 43 8.01 -25.13 -11.34
C LEU A 43 8.51 -23.74 -10.88
N GLY A 44 8.88 -23.64 -9.60
CA GLY A 44 9.41 -22.41 -9.00
C GLY A 44 8.38 -21.29 -8.80
N ALA A 45 7.08 -21.54 -8.98
CA ALA A 45 6.04 -20.55 -8.71
C ALA A 45 6.02 -20.12 -7.24
N LEU A 46 6.02 -21.07 -6.31
CA LEU A 46 5.97 -20.77 -4.87
C LEU A 46 7.17 -19.95 -4.37
N PRO A 47 8.44 -20.32 -4.64
CA PRO A 47 9.58 -19.50 -4.24
C PRO A 47 9.53 -18.07 -4.78
N ARG A 48 9.10 -17.89 -6.04
CA ARG A 48 8.92 -16.56 -6.63
C ARG A 48 7.80 -15.79 -5.95
N LEU A 49 6.67 -16.42 -5.67
CA LEU A 49 5.54 -15.80 -5.00
C LEU A 49 5.90 -15.34 -3.58
N ARG A 50 6.61 -16.17 -2.80
CA ARG A 50 7.13 -15.80 -1.48
C ARG A 50 8.00 -14.55 -1.54
N LYS A 51 8.89 -14.45 -2.53
CA LYS A 51 9.70 -13.23 -2.75
C LYS A 51 8.82 -12.01 -3.01
N ARG A 52 7.78 -12.13 -3.87
CA ARG A 52 6.86 -11.03 -4.14
C ARG A 52 6.05 -10.61 -2.92
N PHE A 53 5.64 -11.56 -2.06
CA PHE A 53 4.99 -11.24 -0.79
C PHE A 53 5.90 -10.52 0.19
N LEU A 54 7.19 -10.87 0.24
CA LEU A 54 8.17 -10.12 1.04
C LEU A 54 8.30 -8.68 0.53
N GLU A 55 8.49 -8.49 -0.78
CA GLU A 55 8.54 -7.16 -1.42
C GLU A 55 7.26 -6.35 -1.13
N LEU A 56 6.09 -6.99 -1.14
CA LEU A 56 4.81 -6.36 -0.79
C LEU A 56 4.81 -5.82 0.66
N GLY A 57 5.31 -6.61 1.60
CA GLY A 57 5.42 -6.20 3.01
C GLY A 57 6.40 -5.05 3.22
N GLU A 58 7.52 -5.07 2.49
CA GLU A 58 8.51 -3.98 2.49
C GLU A 58 7.94 -2.69 1.90
N ASN A 59 7.14 -2.78 0.83
CA ASN A 59 6.47 -1.63 0.25
C ASN A 59 5.36 -1.09 1.17
N LEU A 60 4.61 -1.96 1.86
CA LEU A 60 3.64 -1.54 2.87
C LEU A 60 4.33 -0.77 3.99
N ARG A 61 5.45 -1.30 4.51
CA ARG A 61 6.26 -0.58 5.50
C ARG A 61 6.74 0.77 4.96
N SER A 62 7.13 0.82 3.69
CA SER A 62 7.60 2.06 3.05
C SER A 62 6.52 3.12 3.00
N VAL A 63 5.26 2.77 2.75
CA VAL A 63 4.13 3.72 2.83
C VAL A 63 4.01 4.29 4.25
N LEU A 64 4.11 3.43 5.27
CA LEU A 64 3.93 3.79 6.69
C LEU A 64 5.13 4.50 7.33
N ASN A 65 6.27 4.60 6.64
CA ASN A 65 7.47 5.19 7.22
C ASN A 65 7.27 6.68 7.55
N ASP A 66 7.92 7.11 8.63
CA ASP A 66 8.03 8.52 8.96
C ASP A 66 8.78 9.28 7.86
N ARG A 67 8.19 10.40 7.45
CA ARG A 67 8.71 11.33 6.44
C ARG A 67 8.96 12.73 7.00
N GLY A 68 8.82 12.92 8.31
CA GLY A 68 9.07 14.20 9.00
C GLY A 68 10.50 14.74 8.80
N TRP A 69 11.46 13.87 8.45
CA TRP A 69 12.83 14.26 8.14
C TRP A 69 12.99 15.04 6.83
N ILE A 70 12.06 14.94 5.89
CA ILE A 70 12.12 15.67 4.60
C ILE A 70 11.68 17.12 4.85
N PRO A 71 12.49 18.15 4.61
CA PRO A 71 12.12 19.52 4.99
C PRO A 71 10.94 20.10 4.20
N GLN A 72 10.76 19.68 2.95
CA GLN A 72 9.76 20.23 2.03
C GLN A 72 8.44 19.43 2.10
N PRO A 73 7.32 20.02 2.55
CA PRO A 73 6.06 19.28 2.72
C PRO A 73 5.54 18.64 1.43
N ARG A 74 5.65 19.32 0.28
CA ARG A 74 5.26 18.77 -1.03
C ARG A 74 6.04 17.51 -1.39
N GLU A 75 7.33 17.47 -1.09
CA GLU A 75 8.18 16.30 -1.37
C GLU A 75 7.88 15.13 -0.43
N ARG A 76 7.43 15.39 0.81
CA ARG A 76 6.89 14.34 1.69
C ARG A 76 5.70 13.64 1.04
N VAL A 77 4.73 14.43 0.59
CA VAL A 77 3.48 13.94 0.00
C VAL A 77 3.77 13.17 -1.29
N LYS A 78 4.57 13.74 -2.20
CA LYS A 78 5.00 13.04 -3.43
C LYS A 78 5.72 11.72 -3.12
N GLY A 79 6.63 11.71 -2.15
CA GLY A 79 7.34 10.49 -1.75
C GLY A 79 6.41 9.43 -1.14
N ALA A 80 5.32 9.85 -0.51
CA ALA A 80 4.29 8.94 -0.01
C ALA A 80 3.45 8.34 -1.15
N MET A 81 2.98 9.17 -2.08
CA MET A 81 2.26 8.72 -3.27
C MET A 81 3.10 7.78 -4.14
N GLY A 82 4.41 8.06 -4.29
CA GLY A 82 5.33 7.15 -4.98
C GLY A 82 5.47 5.79 -4.28
N ALA A 83 5.44 5.76 -2.94
CA ALA A 83 5.43 4.51 -2.19
C ALA A 83 4.11 3.73 -2.38
N CYS A 84 2.96 4.42 -2.47
CA CYS A 84 1.68 3.81 -2.78
C CYS A 84 1.68 3.16 -4.16
N LEU A 85 2.23 3.82 -5.18
CA LEU A 85 2.37 3.26 -6.52
C LEU A 85 3.18 1.97 -6.50
N ASN A 86 4.34 1.97 -5.84
CA ASN A 86 5.17 0.77 -5.69
C ASN A 86 4.44 -0.37 -4.95
N LEU A 87 3.61 -0.03 -3.96
CA LEU A 87 2.80 -0.99 -3.23
C LEU A 87 1.70 -1.61 -4.12
N ARG A 88 1.00 -0.81 -4.92
CA ARG A 88 0.02 -1.29 -5.91
C ARG A 88 0.68 -2.20 -6.95
N ASP A 89 1.86 -1.83 -7.44
CA ASP A 89 2.59 -2.65 -8.40
C ASP A 89 3.06 -3.98 -7.82
N ALA A 90 3.51 -3.99 -6.56
CA ALA A 90 3.84 -5.22 -5.85
C ALA A 90 2.59 -6.11 -5.64
N LEU A 91 1.45 -5.51 -5.29
CA LEU A 91 0.17 -6.23 -5.14
C LEU A 91 -0.24 -6.90 -6.46
N ASN A 92 -0.20 -6.16 -7.57
CA ASN A 92 -0.50 -6.70 -8.90
C ASN A 92 0.41 -7.88 -9.27
N GLN A 93 1.70 -7.82 -8.90
CA GLN A 93 2.63 -8.92 -9.13
C GLN A 93 2.33 -10.13 -8.26
N VAL A 94 1.93 -9.91 -7.01
CA VAL A 94 1.46 -10.97 -6.11
C VAL A 94 0.21 -11.65 -6.66
N GLU A 95 -0.80 -10.89 -7.11
CA GLU A 95 -2.02 -11.45 -7.69
C GLU A 95 -1.74 -12.30 -8.93
N ARG A 96 -0.90 -11.79 -9.84
CA ARG A 96 -0.45 -12.55 -11.01
C ARG A 96 0.26 -13.84 -10.60
N GLY A 97 1.12 -13.79 -9.58
CA GLY A 97 1.80 -14.97 -9.06
C GLY A 97 0.86 -15.97 -8.39
N ALA A 98 -0.09 -15.47 -7.60
CA ALA A 98 -1.10 -16.27 -6.89
C ALA A 98 -2.05 -16.99 -7.87
N SER A 99 -2.36 -16.38 -9.02
CA SER A 99 -3.17 -17.02 -10.09
C SER A 99 -2.57 -18.33 -10.63
N THR A 100 -1.31 -18.63 -10.31
CA THR A 100 -0.63 -19.87 -10.71
C THR A 100 -0.75 -20.98 -9.68
N LEU A 101 -1.23 -20.69 -8.48
CA LEU A 101 -1.58 -21.68 -7.46
C LEU A 101 -2.91 -22.34 -7.85
N ASN A 102 -3.01 -23.65 -7.66
CA ASN A 102 -4.16 -24.41 -8.15
C ASN A 102 -4.48 -25.69 -7.35
N ALA A 103 -3.79 -25.92 -6.23
CA ALA A 103 -3.97 -27.13 -5.43
C ALA A 103 -3.42 -26.94 -4.02
N GLY A 104 -3.67 -27.94 -3.17
CA GLY A 104 -3.28 -27.98 -1.76
C GLY A 104 -4.47 -27.77 -0.84
N GLU A 105 -4.43 -28.38 0.34
CA GLU A 105 -5.54 -28.34 1.30
C GLU A 105 -5.86 -26.91 1.76
N ASP A 106 -4.84 -26.07 1.89
CA ASP A 106 -4.96 -24.69 2.38
C ASP A 106 -5.27 -23.67 1.26
N PHE A 107 -5.26 -24.09 -0.01
CA PHE A 107 -5.43 -23.17 -1.14
C PHE A 107 -6.74 -22.38 -1.13
N PRO A 108 -7.93 -22.98 -0.86
CA PRO A 108 -9.17 -22.22 -0.81
C PRO A 108 -9.18 -21.14 0.29
N ALA A 109 -8.61 -21.45 1.46
CA ALA A 109 -8.51 -20.48 2.55
C ALA A 109 -7.53 -19.34 2.20
N PHE A 110 -6.37 -19.70 1.65
CA PHE A 110 -5.37 -18.73 1.18
C PHE A 110 -5.96 -17.75 0.15
N GLU A 111 -6.73 -18.24 -0.81
CA GLU A 111 -7.35 -17.40 -1.85
C GLU A 111 -8.32 -16.38 -1.23
N GLN A 112 -9.17 -16.81 -0.29
CA GLN A 112 -10.10 -15.92 0.40
C GLN A 112 -9.37 -14.87 1.26
N GLU A 113 -8.34 -15.29 1.99
CA GLU A 113 -7.53 -14.38 2.80
C GLU A 113 -6.80 -13.35 1.95
N LEU A 114 -6.30 -13.75 0.77
CA LEU A 114 -5.63 -12.84 -0.16
C LEU A 114 -6.60 -11.80 -0.71
N LEU A 115 -7.81 -12.20 -1.08
CA LEU A 115 -8.86 -11.28 -1.53
C LEU A 115 -9.27 -10.29 -0.43
N ALA A 116 -9.41 -10.78 0.81
CA ALA A 116 -9.73 -9.94 1.96
C ALA A 116 -8.61 -8.93 2.25
N PHE A 117 -7.34 -9.37 2.24
CA PHE A 117 -6.19 -8.51 2.40
C PHE A 117 -6.10 -7.45 1.30
N ARG A 118 -6.26 -7.86 0.03
CA ARG A 118 -6.29 -6.97 -1.13
C ARG A 118 -7.34 -5.87 -0.95
N HIS A 119 -8.56 -6.24 -0.59
CA HIS A 119 -9.64 -5.28 -0.39
C HIS A 119 -9.30 -4.26 0.70
N GLN A 120 -8.83 -4.72 1.87
CA GLN A 120 -8.42 -3.83 2.96
C GLN A 120 -7.26 -2.91 2.57
N LEU A 121 -6.29 -3.43 1.82
CA LEU A 121 -5.14 -2.66 1.36
C LEU A 121 -5.55 -1.57 0.36
N LEU A 122 -6.46 -1.87 -0.58
CA LEU A 122 -6.92 -0.88 -1.55
C LEU A 122 -7.74 0.23 -0.89
N LEU A 123 -8.63 -0.10 0.05
CA LEU A 123 -9.37 0.92 0.82
C LEU A 123 -8.42 1.83 1.60
N PHE A 124 -7.38 1.26 2.22
CA PHE A 124 -6.35 2.02 2.91
C PHE A 124 -5.62 2.97 1.96
N LEU A 125 -5.18 2.47 0.80
CA LEU A 125 -4.46 3.26 -0.19
C LEU A 125 -5.31 4.39 -0.76
N GLU A 126 -6.55 4.09 -1.17
CA GLU A 126 -7.47 5.07 -1.74
C GLU A 126 -7.77 6.22 -0.77
N HIS A 127 -7.97 5.92 0.51
CA HIS A 127 -8.18 6.95 1.52
C HIS A 127 -6.99 7.93 1.61
N HIS A 128 -5.77 7.40 1.75
CA HIS A 128 -4.58 8.25 1.90
C HIS A 128 -4.18 8.95 0.60
N GLU A 129 -4.36 8.30 -0.55
CA GLU A 129 -4.14 8.91 -1.86
C GLU A 129 -5.10 10.08 -2.10
N SER A 130 -6.37 9.96 -1.70
CA SER A 130 -7.33 11.07 -1.76
C SER A 130 -6.88 12.24 -0.88
N LEU A 131 -6.56 11.98 0.39
CA LEU A 131 -6.10 13.03 1.31
C LEU A 131 -4.86 13.76 0.79
N TRP A 132 -3.91 13.02 0.23
CA TRP A 132 -2.69 13.60 -0.34
C TRP A 132 -2.93 14.31 -1.68
N GLY A 133 -3.88 13.83 -2.49
CA GLY A 133 -4.35 14.52 -3.68
C GLY A 133 -4.94 15.88 -3.34
N ASP A 134 -5.90 15.92 -2.42
CA ASP A 134 -6.57 17.14 -1.95
C ASP A 134 -5.54 18.17 -1.42
N LEU A 135 -4.54 17.70 -0.66
CA LEU A 135 -3.45 18.55 -0.18
C LEU A 135 -2.64 19.15 -1.33
N LEU A 136 -2.29 18.36 -2.34
CA LEU A 136 -1.54 18.89 -3.50
C LEU A 136 -2.37 19.83 -4.36
N GLU A 137 -3.67 19.58 -4.50
CA GLU A 137 -4.62 20.40 -5.26
C GLU A 137 -4.91 21.75 -4.58
N SER A 138 -5.02 21.77 -3.24
CA SER A 138 -5.21 23.01 -2.47
C SER A 138 -4.12 24.08 -2.70
N GLN A 139 -2.95 23.67 -3.22
CA GLN A 139 -1.89 24.61 -3.59
C GLN A 139 -2.21 25.42 -4.84
N TYR A 140 -3.10 24.92 -5.69
CA TYR A 140 -3.45 25.51 -6.98
C TYR A 140 -4.74 26.34 -6.88
N ASP A 141 -5.74 25.91 -6.10
CA ASP A 141 -7.01 26.63 -5.97
C ASP A 141 -6.84 28.02 -5.35
N GLU A 142 -6.03 28.16 -4.29
CA GLU A 142 -5.74 29.45 -3.65
C GLU A 142 -4.91 30.39 -4.54
N SER A 143 -4.16 29.87 -5.52
CA SER A 143 -3.42 30.73 -6.46
C SER A 143 -4.28 31.31 -7.57
N SER A 144 -5.45 30.73 -7.83
CA SER A 144 -6.41 31.22 -8.85
C SER A 144 -7.35 32.30 -8.30
N GLU A 145 -7.64 32.31 -7.00
CA GLU A 145 -8.46 33.37 -6.38
C GLU A 145 -7.70 34.72 -6.30
N ASP A 146 -6.37 34.69 -6.23
CA ASP A 146 -5.51 35.89 -6.23
C ASP A 146 -5.36 36.54 -7.64
N GLU A 147 -5.73 35.86 -8.73
CA GLU A 147 -5.63 36.38 -10.11
C GLU A 147 -6.93 37.02 -10.64
N GLU A 148 -8.06 36.89 -9.93
CA GLU A 148 -9.37 37.46 -10.34
C GLU A 148 -9.68 38.86 -9.74
N GLU A 149 -8.78 39.42 -8.92
CA GLU A 149 -8.93 40.76 -8.30
C GLU A 149 -8.15 41.92 -8.98
N ASP A 150 -7.60 41.74 -10.20
CA ASP A 150 -6.92 42.81 -10.97
C ASP A 150 -7.73 43.36 -12.18
#